data_AF-A0A1F2YQG9-F1
#
_entry.id   AF-A0A1F2YQG9-F1
#
_cell.length_a   1.000
_cell.length_b   1.000
_cell.length_c   1.000
_cell.angle_alpha   90.00
_cell.angle_beta   90.00
_cell.angle_gamma   90.00
#
_symmetry.space_group_name_H-M   'P 1'
#
loop_
_entity.id
_entity.type
_entity.pdbx_description
1 polymer ?
#
loop_
_entity_poly.entity_id
_entity_poly.type
_entity_poly.pdbx_seq_one_letter_code
_entity_poly.pdbx_strand_id
1 'polypeptide(L)'
;MKKVLFSLAMMAILTASAAQAELPVPKIAVVDQIQILRNSDAVKGIEQQFESRRKAFQDEISKQETSLKADEEDLKKKSASLAPEAFRKEREVFEQKVGAAQKKVQAMKADLDADYGKVMKIVQNNMLEIIEGLAKEENVNVILPSHQILLFAPELDITGTVITRLNAKLPKVNAEEAAKAGKAKK
;
A
#
# COMPACT_ATOMS: atom_id res chain seq x y z
N MET A 1 87.28 39.35 -2.27
CA MET A 1 86.39 39.74 -1.15
C MET A 1 84.93 39.67 -1.63
N LYS A 2 84.04 39.09 -0.80
CA LYS A 2 82.54 39.06 -0.85
C LYS A 2 81.90 38.40 -2.10
N LYS A 3 81.47 37.13 -2.12
CA LYS A 3 80.33 36.38 -1.47
C LYS A 3 78.91 36.91 -1.80
N VAL A 4 77.98 35.95 -2.03
CA VAL A 4 76.48 35.92 -1.89
C VAL A 4 75.80 35.43 -3.19
N LEU A 5 75.43 34.14 -3.33
CA LEU A 5 74.18 33.41 -2.93
C LEU A 5 73.22 33.22 -4.14
N PHE A 6 73.11 32.02 -4.73
CA PHE A 6 72.12 30.95 -4.47
C PHE A 6 70.64 31.37 -4.65
N SER A 7 69.92 30.75 -5.60
CA SER A 7 68.50 30.41 -5.46
C SER A 7 68.04 29.47 -6.59
N LEU A 8 67.83 28.23 -6.16
CA LEU A 8 67.28 27.09 -6.87
C LEU A 8 65.75 27.25 -6.92
N ALA A 9 65.17 27.46 -8.09
CA ALA A 9 63.72 27.49 -8.27
C ALA A 9 63.18 26.06 -8.31
N MET A 10 62.79 25.55 -7.15
CA MET A 10 62.14 24.24 -6.97
C MET A 10 60.66 24.37 -7.36
N MET A 11 60.31 23.80 -8.51
CA MET A 11 58.95 23.76 -9.04
C MET A 11 58.15 22.71 -8.27
N ALA A 12 57.33 23.16 -7.32
CA ALA A 12 56.40 22.32 -6.58
C ALA A 12 55.22 21.95 -7.49
N ILE A 13 55.22 20.72 -8.00
CA ILE A 13 54.03 20.11 -8.62
C ILE A 13 53.10 19.73 -7.47
N LEU A 14 52.06 20.54 -7.26
CA LEU A 14 50.90 20.19 -6.43
C LEU A 14 50.16 19.03 -7.11
N THR A 15 50.42 17.80 -6.66
CA THR A 15 49.55 16.66 -6.96
C THR A 15 48.27 16.82 -6.15
N ALA A 16 47.26 17.47 -6.74
CA ALA A 16 45.90 17.40 -6.26
C ALA A 16 45.43 15.93 -6.40
N SER A 17 45.57 15.15 -5.33
CA SER A 17 44.94 13.85 -5.23
C SER A 17 43.43 14.10 -5.21
N ALA A 18 42.78 13.88 -6.34
CA ALA A 18 41.33 13.76 -6.38
C ALA A 18 40.99 12.58 -5.45
N ALA A 19 40.37 12.88 -4.31
CA ALA A 19 39.82 11.87 -3.43
C ALA A 19 38.72 11.14 -4.23
N GLN A 20 39.09 10.07 -4.90
CA GLN A 20 38.15 9.14 -5.49
C GLN A 20 37.34 8.59 -4.32
N ALA A 21 36.06 8.95 -4.23
CA ALA A 21 35.18 8.40 -3.21
C ALA A 21 35.07 6.90 -3.48
N GLU A 22 35.84 6.09 -2.74
CA GLU A 22 35.71 4.64 -2.78
C GLU A 22 34.30 4.28 -2.32
N LEU A 23 33.58 3.54 -3.17
CA LEU A 23 32.27 3.02 -2.78
C LEU A 23 32.44 2.10 -1.58
N PRO A 24 31.58 2.20 -0.55
CA PRO A 24 31.68 1.34 0.62
C PRO A 24 31.52 -0.12 0.21
N VAL A 25 32.27 -1.00 0.88
CA VAL A 25 32.15 -2.46 0.67
C VAL A 25 30.67 -2.87 0.86
N PRO A 26 30.07 -3.58 -0.11
CA PRO A 26 28.68 -4.01 0.01
C PRO A 26 28.47 -4.95 1.19
N LYS A 27 27.54 -4.58 2.07
CA LYS A 27 26.96 -5.42 3.10
C LYS A 27 25.51 -5.64 2.73
N ILE A 28 25.17 -6.90 2.44
CA ILE A 28 23.92 -7.29 1.80
C ILE A 28 23.01 -7.94 2.84
N ALA A 29 21.72 -7.59 2.81
CA ALA A 29 20.67 -8.36 3.46
C ALA A 29 19.59 -8.74 2.44
N VAL A 30 18.79 -9.75 2.77
CA VAL A 30 17.72 -10.29 1.95
C VAL A 30 16.40 -10.17 2.71
N VAL A 31 15.34 -9.82 1.98
CA VAL A 31 13.97 -9.71 2.52
C VAL A 31 12.95 -10.39 1.63
N ASP A 32 12.06 -11.16 2.23
CA ASP A 32 10.84 -11.65 1.57
C ASP A 32 9.66 -10.77 1.96
N GLN A 33 9.37 -9.77 1.11
CA GLN A 33 8.26 -8.86 1.33
C GLN A 33 6.89 -9.57 1.30
N ILE A 34 6.73 -10.61 0.48
CA ILE A 34 5.48 -11.35 0.39
C ILE A 34 5.23 -12.10 1.70
N GLN A 35 6.25 -12.75 2.23
CA GLN A 35 6.19 -13.42 3.53
C GLN A 35 5.95 -12.43 4.67
N ILE A 36 6.61 -11.27 4.66
CA ILE A 36 6.40 -10.22 5.67
C ILE A 36 4.93 -9.81 5.71
N LEU A 37 4.37 -9.46 4.55
CA LEU A 37 2.98 -9.01 4.47
C LEU A 37 2.01 -10.13 4.85
N ARG A 38 2.20 -11.35 4.33
CA ARG A 38 1.34 -12.50 4.63
C ARG A 38 1.31 -12.87 6.12
N ASN A 39 2.45 -12.76 6.79
CA ASN A 39 2.57 -13.18 8.19
C ASN A 39 2.35 -12.04 9.20
N SER A 40 2.16 -10.81 8.71
CA SER A 40 1.93 -9.64 9.56
C SER A 40 0.55 -9.66 10.22
N ASP A 41 0.50 -9.32 11.50
CA ASP A 41 -0.76 -9.24 12.26
C ASP A 41 -1.64 -8.08 11.79
N ALA A 42 -1.03 -6.97 11.38
CA ALA A 42 -1.74 -5.87 10.73
C ALA A 42 -2.48 -6.32 9.47
N VAL A 43 -1.81 -7.08 8.59
CA VAL A 43 -2.40 -7.52 7.32
C VAL A 43 -3.53 -8.52 7.57
N LYS A 44 -3.33 -9.50 8.45
CA LYS A 44 -4.40 -10.42 8.87
C LYS A 44 -5.62 -9.66 9.42
N GLY A 45 -5.38 -8.64 10.23
CA GLY A 45 -6.43 -7.78 10.77
C GLY A 45 -7.16 -6.98 9.69
N ILE A 46 -6.44 -6.47 8.68
CA ILE A 46 -7.02 -5.79 7.52
C ILE A 46 -7.89 -6.77 6.73
N GLU A 47 -7.40 -7.97 6.41
CA GLU A 47 -8.15 -8.99 5.67
C GLU A 47 -9.47 -9.33 6.34
N GLN A 48 -9.46 -9.54 7.66
CA GLN A 48 -10.68 -9.82 8.43
C GLN A 48 -11.68 -8.65 8.39
N GLN A 49 -11.19 -7.41 8.55
CA GLN A 49 -12.05 -6.22 8.47
C GLN A 49 -12.68 -6.05 7.09
N PHE A 50 -11.90 -6.25 6.03
CA PHE A 50 -12.37 -6.07 4.66
C PHE A 50 -13.28 -7.21 4.21
N GLU A 51 -13.07 -8.43 4.70
CA GLU A 51 -14.00 -9.54 4.45
C GLU A 51 -15.37 -9.28 5.11
N SER A 52 -15.38 -8.75 6.35
CA SER A 52 -16.63 -8.34 7.01
C SER A 52 -17.36 -7.24 6.24
N ARG A 53 -16.64 -6.22 5.75
CA ARG A 53 -17.21 -5.15 4.92
C ARG A 53 -17.75 -5.68 3.60
N ARG A 54 -17.00 -6.56 2.93
CA ARG A 54 -17.42 -7.21 1.67
C ARG A 54 -18.72 -7.98 1.86
N LYS A 55 -18.83 -8.76 2.94
CA LYS A 55 -20.06 -9.48 3.26
C LYS A 55 -21.25 -8.55 3.50
N ALA A 56 -21.06 -7.49 4.29
CA ALA A 56 -22.10 -6.49 4.53
C ALA A 56 -22.59 -5.82 3.23
N PHE A 57 -21.67 -5.51 2.32
CA PHE A 57 -22.00 -4.97 1.00
C PHE A 57 -22.75 -5.98 0.13
N GLN A 58 -22.34 -7.24 0.16
CA GLN A 58 -23.02 -8.30 -0.59
C GLN A 58 -24.47 -8.48 -0.11
N ASP A 59 -24.69 -8.45 1.21
CA ASP A 59 -26.04 -8.50 1.80
C ASP A 59 -26.90 -7.29 1.39
N GLU A 60 -26.29 -6.09 1.34
CA GLU A 60 -26.98 -4.88 0.90
C GLU A 60 -27.37 -4.95 -0.58
N ILE A 61 -26.47 -5.42 -1.44
CA ILE A 61 -26.73 -5.63 -2.87
C ILE A 61 -27.88 -6.62 -3.06
N SER A 62 -27.83 -7.76 -2.38
CA SER A 62 -28.91 -8.76 -2.47
C SER A 62 -30.27 -8.20 -2.05
N LYS A 63 -30.33 -7.39 -0.99
CA LYS A 63 -31.57 -6.70 -0.59
C LYS A 63 -32.08 -5.75 -1.67
N GLN A 64 -31.18 -4.97 -2.28
CA GLN A 64 -31.55 -4.06 -3.38
C GLN A 64 -32.04 -4.83 -4.61
N GLU A 65 -31.39 -5.93 -4.98
CA GLU A 65 -31.83 -6.79 -6.09
C GLU A 65 -33.21 -7.38 -5.84
N THR A 66 -33.49 -7.90 -4.64
CA THR A 66 -34.81 -8.41 -4.27
C THR A 66 -35.87 -7.30 -4.35
N SER A 67 -35.56 -6.09 -3.86
CA SER A 67 -36.48 -4.94 -3.96
C SER A 67 -36.76 -4.55 -5.41
N LEU A 68 -35.73 -4.51 -6.27
CA LEU A 68 -35.89 -4.16 -7.69
C LEU A 68 -36.71 -5.23 -8.43
N LYS A 69 -36.52 -6.51 -8.13
CA LYS A 69 -37.34 -7.59 -8.69
C LYS A 69 -38.81 -7.45 -8.30
N ALA A 70 -39.09 -7.13 -7.03
CA ALA A 70 -40.46 -6.89 -6.57
C ALA A 70 -41.09 -5.67 -7.26
N ASP A 71 -40.35 -4.57 -7.40
CA ASP A 71 -40.79 -3.38 -8.13
C ASP A 71 -41.08 -3.69 -9.60
N GLU A 72 -40.26 -4.53 -10.25
CA GLU A 72 -40.46 -4.96 -11.63
C GLU A 72 -41.73 -5.80 -11.81
N GLU A 73 -41.97 -6.75 -10.89
CA GLU A 73 -43.18 -7.58 -10.89
C GLU A 73 -44.46 -6.75 -10.65
N ASP A 74 -44.41 -5.78 -9.75
CA ASP A 74 -45.52 -4.86 -9.49
C ASP A 74 -45.83 -4.00 -10.72
N LEU A 75 -44.79 -3.43 -11.35
CA LEU A 75 -44.93 -2.67 -12.60
C LEU A 75 -45.55 -3.52 -13.71
N LYS A 76 -45.13 -4.79 -13.85
CA LYS A 76 -45.73 -5.73 -14.82
C LYS A 76 -47.21 -5.97 -14.55
N LYS A 77 -47.62 -6.17 -13.29
CA LYS A 77 -49.04 -6.38 -12.91
C LYS A 77 -49.90 -5.15 -13.21
N LYS A 78 -49.37 -3.96 -12.99
CA LYS A 78 -50.05 -2.68 -13.25
C LYS A 78 -50.18 -2.32 -14.73
N SER A 79 -49.42 -2.96 -15.62
CA SER A 79 -49.40 -2.64 -17.06
C SER A 79 -50.78 -2.74 -17.73
N ALA A 80 -51.66 -3.62 -17.25
CA ALA A 80 -53.01 -3.80 -17.79
C ALA A 80 -54.07 -2.88 -17.15
N SER A 81 -53.77 -2.25 -16.01
CA SER A 81 -54.75 -1.46 -15.23
C SER A 81 -54.46 0.05 -15.22
N LEU A 82 -53.23 0.47 -15.53
CA LEU A 82 -52.86 1.88 -15.59
C LEU A 82 -53.11 2.50 -16.97
N ALA A 83 -53.46 3.79 -16.98
CA ALA A 83 -53.44 4.58 -18.20
C ALA A 83 -52.00 4.68 -18.76
N PRO A 84 -51.81 4.79 -20.10
CA PRO A 84 -50.49 4.77 -20.73
C PRO A 84 -49.49 5.77 -20.14
N GLU A 85 -49.92 7.00 -19.86
CA GLU A 85 -49.07 8.04 -19.27
C GLU A 85 -48.66 7.73 -17.83
N ALA A 86 -49.57 7.17 -17.02
CA ALA A 86 -49.28 6.78 -15.65
C ALA A 86 -48.27 5.62 -15.60
N PHE A 87 -48.46 4.63 -16.47
CA PHE A 87 -47.54 3.50 -16.61
C PHE A 87 -46.15 3.94 -17.08
N ARG A 88 -46.07 4.86 -18.05
CA ARG A 88 -44.80 5.44 -18.51
C ARG A 88 -44.05 6.11 -17.36
N LYS A 89 -44.75 6.90 -16.55
CA LYS A 89 -44.14 7.57 -15.39
C LYS A 89 -43.62 6.58 -14.35
N GLU A 90 -44.37 5.52 -14.02
CA GLU A 90 -43.88 4.48 -13.11
C GLU A 90 -42.66 3.73 -13.67
N ARG A 91 -42.63 3.46 -14.98
CA ARG A 91 -41.46 2.89 -15.66
C ARG A 91 -40.23 3.78 -15.55
N GLU A 92 -40.35 5.08 -15.82
CA GLU A 92 -39.23 6.02 -15.72
C GLU A 92 -38.66 6.06 -14.28
N VAL A 93 -39.51 6.00 -13.25
CA VAL A 93 -39.07 5.91 -11.85
C VAL A 93 -38.33 4.58 -11.58
N PHE A 94 -38.83 3.46 -12.10
CA PHE A 94 -38.15 2.17 -11.98
C PHE A 94 -36.78 2.18 -12.65
N GLU A 95 -36.67 2.70 -13.87
CA GLU A 95 -35.40 2.84 -14.60
C GLU A 95 -34.40 3.70 -13.83
N GLN A 96 -34.86 4.81 -13.23
CA GLN A 96 -34.02 5.64 -12.35
C GLN A 96 -33.52 4.87 -11.12
N LYS A 97 -34.38 4.06 -10.47
CA LYS A 97 -33.99 3.22 -9.33
C LYS A 97 -32.92 2.19 -9.73
N VAL A 98 -33.09 1.53 -10.87
CA VAL A 98 -32.10 0.58 -11.41
C VAL A 98 -30.76 1.29 -11.66
N GLY A 99 -30.78 2.44 -12.33
CA GLY A 99 -29.56 3.21 -12.59
C GLY A 99 -28.88 3.70 -11.31
N ALA A 100 -29.64 4.12 -10.30
CA ALA A 100 -29.11 4.52 -9.00
C ALA A 100 -28.47 3.33 -8.25
N ALA A 101 -29.10 2.15 -8.28
CA ALA A 101 -28.56 0.95 -7.68
C ALA A 101 -27.23 0.53 -8.35
N GLN A 102 -27.16 0.53 -9.68
CA GLN A 102 -25.93 0.23 -10.41
C GLN A 102 -24.79 1.20 -10.06
N LYS A 103 -25.07 2.50 -10.02
CA LYS A 103 -24.08 3.52 -9.61
C LYS A 103 -23.61 3.31 -8.18
N LYS A 104 -24.52 2.95 -7.27
CA LYS A 104 -24.19 2.69 -5.87
C LYS A 104 -23.25 1.50 -5.73
N VAL A 105 -23.52 0.39 -6.43
CA VAL A 105 -22.65 -0.80 -6.44
C VAL A 105 -21.24 -0.44 -6.93
N GLN A 106 -21.14 0.33 -8.01
CA GLN A 106 -19.86 0.78 -8.54
C GLN A 106 -19.10 1.66 -7.53
N ALA A 107 -19.78 2.62 -6.90
CA ALA A 107 -19.20 3.48 -5.88
C ALA A 107 -18.70 2.69 -4.66
N MET A 108 -19.51 1.77 -4.13
CA MET A 108 -19.14 0.94 -2.99
C MET A 108 -17.91 0.07 -3.27
N LYS A 109 -17.81 -0.49 -4.49
CA LYS A 109 -16.62 -1.25 -4.91
C LYS A 109 -15.38 -0.36 -4.97
N ALA A 110 -15.49 0.81 -5.61
CA ALA A 110 -14.38 1.75 -5.72
C ALA A 110 -13.90 2.24 -4.35
N ASP A 111 -14.82 2.54 -3.44
CA ASP A 111 -14.51 2.97 -2.07
C ASP A 111 -13.80 1.86 -1.28
N LEU A 112 -14.28 0.61 -1.40
CA LEU A 112 -13.64 -0.55 -0.75
C LEU A 112 -12.21 -0.75 -1.25
N ASP A 113 -12.00 -0.73 -2.57
CA ASP A 113 -10.68 -0.92 -3.17
C ASP A 113 -9.74 0.24 -2.79
N ALA A 114 -10.23 1.48 -2.78
CA ALA A 114 -9.47 2.66 -2.39
C ALA A 114 -9.05 2.61 -0.91
N ASP A 115 -9.96 2.24 -0.02
CA ASP A 115 -9.67 2.11 1.41
C ASP A 115 -8.69 0.97 1.69
N TYR A 116 -8.82 -0.16 0.99
CA TYR A 116 -7.87 -1.28 1.09
C TYR A 116 -6.45 -0.82 0.70
N GLY A 117 -6.32 -0.11 -0.42
CA GLY A 117 -5.05 0.46 -0.87
C GLY A 117 -4.43 1.43 0.16
N LYS A 118 -5.24 2.28 0.79
CA LYS A 118 -4.76 3.23 1.82
C LYS A 118 -4.19 2.49 3.04
N VAL A 119 -4.91 1.50 3.58
CA VAL A 119 -4.44 0.77 4.77
C VAL A 119 -3.22 -0.08 4.46
N MET A 120 -3.17 -0.70 3.27
CA MET A 120 -2.02 -1.50 2.85
C MET A 120 -0.76 -0.63 2.68
N LYS A 121 -0.90 0.58 2.13
CA LYS A 121 0.21 1.54 2.02
C LYS A 121 0.84 1.89 3.37
N ILE A 122 0.04 1.93 4.44
CA ILE A 122 0.56 2.21 5.79
C ILE A 122 1.40 1.07 6.33
N VAL A 123 0.95 -0.17 6.12
CA VAL A 123 1.74 -1.35 6.50
C VAL A 123 3.05 -1.37 5.72
N GLN A 124 3.00 -1.13 4.40
CA GLN A 124 4.20 -1.09 3.54
C GLN A 124 5.18 0.01 3.98
N ASN A 125 4.69 1.21 4.30
CA ASN A 125 5.55 2.29 4.80
C ASN A 125 6.22 1.93 6.14
N ASN A 126 5.49 1.29 7.06
CA ASN A 126 6.06 0.85 8.33
C ASN A 126 7.08 -0.27 8.15
N MET A 127 6.80 -1.22 7.24
CA MET A 127 7.75 -2.26 6.85
C MET A 127 9.04 -1.65 6.30
N LEU A 128 8.96 -0.69 5.38
CA LEU A 128 10.14 0.00 4.83
C LEU A 128 10.92 0.74 5.91
N GLU A 129 10.24 1.46 6.81
CA GLU A 129 10.89 2.16 7.92
C GLU A 129 11.64 1.20 8.86
N ILE A 130 11.08 0.01 9.09
CA ILE A 130 11.73 -1.04 9.90
C ILE A 130 12.95 -1.61 9.18
N ILE A 131 12.82 -1.89 7.88
CA ILE A 131 13.92 -2.38 7.04
C ILE A 131 15.07 -1.35 7.01
N GLU A 132 14.77 -0.07 6.84
CA GLU A 132 15.76 1.02 6.89
C GLU A 132 16.43 1.13 8.28
N GLY A 133 15.67 0.95 9.35
CA GLY A 133 16.20 0.93 10.72
C GLY A 133 17.19 -0.22 10.94
N LEU A 134 16.80 -1.43 10.56
CA LEU A 134 17.65 -2.62 10.62
C LEU A 134 18.92 -2.46 9.78
N ALA A 135 18.79 -1.90 8.57
CA ALA A 135 19.93 -1.67 7.71
C ALA A 135 20.97 -0.75 8.36
N LYS A 136 20.51 0.30 9.05
CA LYS A 136 21.40 1.20 9.80
C LYS A 136 22.04 0.51 11.01
N GLU A 137 21.27 -0.27 11.76
CA GLU A 137 21.76 -1.00 12.95
C GLU A 137 22.85 -2.02 12.57
N GLU A 138 22.67 -2.73 11.46
CA GLU A 138 23.57 -3.79 11.01
C GLU A 138 24.63 -3.33 10.01
N ASN A 139 24.65 -2.03 9.67
CA ASN A 139 25.51 -1.43 8.64
C ASN A 139 25.34 -2.08 7.25
N VAL A 140 24.13 -2.55 6.94
CA VAL A 140 23.76 -3.07 5.62
C VAL A 140 23.50 -1.89 4.69
N ASN A 141 24.08 -1.92 3.50
CA ASN A 141 23.94 -0.86 2.49
C ASN A 141 23.26 -1.35 1.19
N VAL A 142 22.95 -2.64 1.09
CA VAL A 142 22.20 -3.23 -0.01
C VAL A 142 21.16 -4.20 0.55
N ILE A 143 19.89 -4.03 0.16
CA ILE A 143 18.81 -4.96 0.52
C ILE A 143 18.23 -5.52 -0.77
N LEU A 144 18.20 -6.84 -0.87
CA LEU A 144 17.72 -7.55 -2.05
C LEU A 144 16.43 -8.31 -1.73
N PRO A 145 15.46 -8.32 -2.65
CA PRO A 145 14.26 -9.12 -2.46
C PRO A 145 14.52 -10.61 -2.76
N SER A 146 14.06 -11.50 -1.89
CA SER A 146 14.30 -12.96 -1.96
C SER A 146 13.89 -13.58 -3.31
N HIS A 147 12.76 -13.14 -3.90
CA HIS A 147 12.22 -13.69 -5.15
C HIS A 147 13.11 -13.46 -6.39
N GLN A 148 14.15 -12.64 -6.28
CA GLN A 148 15.12 -12.38 -7.36
C GLN A 148 16.42 -13.18 -7.19
N ILE A 149 16.55 -13.93 -6.09
CA ILE A 149 17.79 -14.60 -5.70
C ILE A 149 17.55 -16.11 -5.67
N LEU A 150 18.32 -16.87 -6.44
CA LEU A 150 18.20 -18.34 -6.48
C LEU A 150 18.65 -19.01 -5.17
N LEU A 151 19.71 -18.49 -4.55
CA LEU A 151 20.30 -19.00 -3.31
C LEU A 151 21.03 -17.86 -2.58
N PHE A 152 20.85 -17.78 -1.26
CA PHE A 152 21.60 -16.89 -0.37
C PHE A 152 21.85 -17.60 0.97
N ALA A 153 22.86 -17.15 1.71
CA ALA A 153 23.16 -17.69 3.03
C ALA A 153 22.05 -17.28 4.02
N PRO A 154 21.49 -18.19 4.83
CA PRO A 154 20.36 -17.89 5.73
C PRO A 154 20.60 -16.69 6.66
N GLU A 155 21.86 -16.42 7.00
CA GLU A 155 22.29 -15.31 7.86
C GLU A 155 22.05 -13.94 7.21
N LEU A 156 21.86 -13.88 5.89
CA LEU A 156 21.50 -12.65 5.18
C LEU A 156 20.01 -12.34 5.27
N ASP A 157 19.17 -13.29 5.71
CA ASP A 157 17.72 -13.12 5.77
C ASP A 157 17.27 -12.38 7.03
N ILE A 158 16.74 -11.16 6.84
CA ILE A 158 16.19 -10.36 7.94
C ILE A 158 14.65 -10.43 8.02
N THR A 159 14.00 -11.24 7.18
CA THR A 159 12.53 -11.34 7.04
C THR A 159 11.83 -11.59 8.38
N GLY A 160 12.33 -12.56 9.17
CA GLY A 160 11.76 -12.89 10.48
C GLY A 160 11.84 -11.73 11.48
N THR A 161 12.96 -11.02 11.49
CA THR A 161 13.17 -9.84 12.33
C THR A 161 12.23 -8.71 11.93
N VAL A 162 12.05 -8.48 10.62
CA VAL A 162 11.10 -7.47 10.10
C VAL A 162 9.67 -7.80 10.51
N ILE A 163 9.23 -9.06 10.37
CA ILE A 163 7.89 -9.49 10.82
C ILE A 163 7.69 -9.19 12.31
N THR A 164 8.66 -9.57 13.14
CA THR A 164 8.59 -9.38 14.59
C THR A 164 8.48 -7.90 14.95
N ARG A 165 9.32 -7.04 14.36
CA ARG A 165 9.28 -5.59 14.61
C ARG A 165 8.00 -4.95 14.05
N LEU A 166 7.50 -5.43 12.92
CA LEU A 166 6.28 -4.92 12.31
C LEU A 166 5.07 -5.25 13.19
N ASN A 167 4.96 -6.47 13.69
CA ASN A 167 3.88 -6.87 14.59
C ASN A 167 3.95 -6.12 15.93
N ALA A 168 5.15 -5.85 16.44
CA ALA A 168 5.33 -5.05 17.65
C ALA A 168 4.93 -3.57 17.45
N LYS A 169 5.31 -2.97 16.31
CA LYS A 169 5.05 -1.56 16.00
C LYS A 169 3.60 -1.31 15.56
N LEU A 170 3.03 -2.26 14.82
CA LEU A 170 1.75 -2.12 14.14
C LEU A 170 0.93 -3.43 14.28
N PRO A 171 0.42 -3.74 15.48
CA PRO A 171 -0.38 -4.95 15.70
C PRO A 171 -1.76 -4.86 15.04
N LYS A 172 -2.26 -3.65 14.79
CA LYS A 172 -3.55 -3.39 14.15
C LYS A 172 -3.49 -2.12 13.30
N VAL A 173 -4.26 -2.10 12.21
CA VAL A 173 -4.47 -0.92 11.37
C VAL A 173 -5.96 -0.72 11.18
N ASN A 174 -6.45 0.46 11.53
CA ASN A 174 -7.80 0.91 11.18
C ASN A 174 -7.71 2.09 10.20
N ALA A 175 -8.68 2.19 9.28
CA ALA A 175 -8.76 3.25 8.28
C ALA A 175 -8.85 4.69 8.87
N GLU A 176 -9.35 4.85 10.11
CA GLU A 176 -9.38 6.15 10.79
C GLU A 176 -8.05 6.53 11.47
N GLU A 177 -7.28 5.57 11.95
CA GLU A 177 -5.96 5.80 12.56
C GLU A 177 -4.89 6.06 11.49
N ALA A 178 -5.07 5.42 10.33
CA ALA A 178 -4.35 5.65 9.09
C ALA A 178 -4.29 7.12 8.65
N ALA A 179 -5.40 7.84 8.78
CA ALA A 179 -5.49 9.26 8.43
C ALA A 179 -4.72 10.18 9.39
N LYS A 180 -4.45 9.72 10.63
CA LYS A 180 -3.69 10.49 11.64
C LYS A 180 -2.18 10.27 11.49
N ALA A 181 -1.73 9.05 11.19
CA ALA A 181 -0.32 8.74 11.01
C ALA A 181 0.32 9.46 9.79
N GLY A 182 -0.45 9.69 8.72
CA GLY A 182 0.01 10.45 7.55
C GLY A 182 0.15 11.96 7.77
N LYS A 183 -0.46 12.51 8.83
CA LYS A 183 -0.40 13.95 9.16
C LYS A 183 0.70 14.30 10.16
N ALA A 184 1.19 13.33 10.95
CA ALA A 184 2.24 13.56 11.95
C ALA A 184 3.66 13.65 11.37
N LYS A 185 3.85 13.31 10.07
CA LYS A 185 5.13 13.42 9.34
C LYS A 185 5.17 14.60 8.34
N LYS A 186 4.22 15.53 8.39
CA LYS A 186 4.25 16.80 7.66
C LYS A 186 4.52 17.95 8.62
#